data_AF-A0A101HDF5-F1
#
_entry.id   AF-A0A101HDF5-F1
#
_cell.length_a   1.000
_cell.length_b   1.000
_cell.length_c   1.000
_cell.angle_alpha   90.00
_cell.angle_beta   90.00
_cell.angle_gamma   90.00
#
_symmetry.space_group_name_H-M   'P 1'
#
loop_
_entity.id
_entity.type
_entity.pdbx_description
1 polymer ?
#
loop_
_entity_poly.entity_id
_entity_poly.type
_entity_poly.pdbx_seq_one_letter_code
_entity_poly.pdbx_strand_id
1 'polypeptide(L)'
;EAAAEANHLDEALQAVNAIRNRVNMPPIPSGLSKEELILRIRNERRVELAFEAHRYFDVRRWHMPNETLEKTDRWITAAYITRNADGSYTYARGPVSNERLCYQNKFLKFPIPLNDVNIMLALTGENWQNPGW
;
A
#
# COMPACT_ATOMS: atom_id res chain seq x y z
N GLU A 1 -6.04 -13.56 2.41
CA GLU A 1 -4.80 -13.16 3.08
C GLU A 1 -4.52 -14.04 4.29
N ALA A 2 -5.41 -14.07 5.30
CA ALA A 2 -5.25 -14.91 6.49
C ALA A 2 -4.91 -16.40 6.20
N ALA A 3 -5.68 -17.07 5.33
CA ALA A 3 -5.42 -18.45 4.94
C ALA A 3 -4.01 -18.63 4.32
N ALA A 4 -3.57 -17.72 3.46
CA ALA A 4 -2.23 -17.77 2.87
C ALA A 4 -1.14 -17.56 3.93
N GLU A 5 -1.34 -16.61 4.86
CA GLU A 5 -0.43 -16.39 5.98
C GLU A 5 -0.31 -17.62 6.90
N ALA A 6 -1.40 -18.38 7.03
CA ALA A 6 -1.47 -19.64 7.78
C ALA A 6 -1.04 -20.88 6.99
N ASN A 7 -0.45 -20.73 5.78
CA ASN A 7 -0.07 -21.84 4.89
C ASN A 7 -1.22 -22.70 4.33
N HIS A 8 -2.46 -22.23 4.40
CA HIS A 8 -3.62 -22.86 3.74
C HIS A 8 -3.77 -22.28 2.32
N LEU A 9 -2.85 -22.64 1.42
CA LEU A 9 -2.74 -22.00 0.09
C LEU A 9 -3.93 -22.30 -0.82
N ASP A 10 -4.46 -23.52 -0.79
CA ASP A 10 -5.62 -23.91 -1.61
C ASP A 10 -6.88 -23.15 -1.20
N GLU A 11 -7.12 -22.99 0.10
CA GLU A 11 -8.21 -22.18 0.65
C GLU A 11 -8.06 -20.71 0.23
N ALA A 12 -6.85 -20.16 0.33
CA ALA A 12 -6.56 -18.80 -0.11
C ALA A 12 -6.78 -18.60 -1.61
N LEU A 13 -6.40 -19.57 -2.45
CA LEU A 13 -6.64 -19.58 -3.89
C LEU A 13 -8.12 -19.62 -4.22
N GLN A 14 -8.90 -20.48 -3.55
CA GLN A 14 -10.35 -20.55 -3.74
C GLN A 14 -11.00 -19.20 -3.41
N ALA A 15 -10.64 -18.59 -2.28
CA ALA A 15 -11.20 -17.32 -1.86
C ALA A 15 -10.89 -16.17 -2.83
N VAL A 16 -9.64 -16.02 -3.28
CA VAL A 16 -9.27 -14.95 -4.22
C VAL A 16 -9.86 -15.18 -5.62
N ASN A 17 -9.93 -16.44 -6.07
CA ASN A 17 -10.50 -16.76 -7.39
C ASN A 17 -12.02 -16.57 -7.43
N ALA A 18 -12.73 -16.70 -6.31
CA ALA A 18 -14.15 -16.34 -6.24
C ALA A 18 -14.39 -14.86 -6.59
N ILE A 19 -13.53 -13.95 -6.12
CA ILE A 19 -13.58 -12.52 -6.45
C ILE A 19 -13.29 -12.30 -7.95
N ARG A 20 -12.23 -12.93 -8.46
CA ARG A 20 -11.81 -12.81 -9.87
C ARG A 20 -12.89 -13.33 -10.83
N ASN A 21 -13.52 -14.46 -10.50
CA ASN A 21 -14.56 -15.07 -11.30
C ASN A 21 -15.81 -14.18 -11.40
N ARG A 22 -16.17 -13.43 -10.34
CA ARG A 22 -17.30 -12.48 -10.35
C ARG A 22 -17.18 -11.44 -11.48
N VAL A 23 -15.95 -11.11 -11.89
CA VAL A 23 -15.64 -10.14 -12.95
C VAL A 23 -15.02 -10.80 -14.19
N ASN A 24 -15.17 -12.12 -14.35
CA ASN A 24 -14.63 -12.90 -15.47
C ASN A 24 -13.12 -12.80 -15.69
N MET A 25 -12.35 -12.54 -14.62
CA MET A 25 -10.89 -12.58 -14.68
C MET A 25 -10.39 -14.04 -14.60
N PRO A 26 -9.31 -14.39 -15.34
CA PRO A 26 -8.72 -15.72 -15.24
C PRO A 26 -8.28 -16.06 -13.80
N PRO A 27 -8.42 -17.31 -13.36
CA PRO A 27 -7.99 -17.69 -12.01
C PRO A 27 -6.47 -17.54 -11.84
N ILE A 28 -6.03 -17.25 -10.62
CA ILE A 28 -4.62 -17.36 -10.23
C ILE A 28 -4.23 -18.84 -10.28
N PRO A 29 -3.11 -19.19 -10.94
CA PRO A 29 -2.69 -20.58 -11.05
C PRO A 29 -2.29 -21.18 -9.70
N SER A 30 -2.49 -22.48 -9.56
CA SER A 30 -1.97 -23.28 -8.44
C SER A 30 -0.44 -23.41 -8.50
N GLY A 31 0.18 -23.85 -7.40
CA GLY A 31 1.61 -24.14 -7.35
C GLY A 31 2.52 -22.93 -7.11
N LEU A 32 1.95 -21.76 -6.82
CA LEU A 32 2.70 -20.60 -6.36
C LEU A 32 3.25 -20.82 -4.94
N SER A 33 4.38 -20.20 -4.63
CA SER A 33 4.84 -20.11 -3.24
C SER A 33 3.86 -19.30 -2.39
N LYS A 34 3.98 -19.43 -1.06
CA LYS A 34 3.22 -18.62 -0.11
C LYS A 34 3.39 -17.12 -0.40
N GLU A 35 4.63 -16.69 -0.62
CA GLU A 35 4.99 -15.29 -0.84
C GLU A 35 4.43 -14.76 -2.16
N GLU A 36 4.50 -15.57 -3.22
CA GLU A 36 3.92 -15.25 -4.53
C GLU A 36 2.40 -15.13 -4.44
N LEU A 37 1.73 -16.06 -3.75
CA LEU A 37 0.29 -16.03 -3.57
C LEU A 37 -0.14 -14.81 -2.75
N ILE A 38 0.56 -14.49 -1.66
CA ILE A 38 0.30 -13.28 -0.86
C ILE A 38 0.44 -12.04 -1.74
N LEU A 39 1.49 -11.94 -2.57
CA LEU A 39 1.65 -10.80 -3.48
C LEU A 39 0.49 -10.67 -4.46
N ARG A 40 0.01 -11.78 -5.03
CA ARG A 40 -1.18 -11.80 -5.89
C ARG A 40 -2.43 -11.34 -5.14
N ILE A 41 -2.65 -11.82 -3.92
CA ILE A 41 -3.79 -11.42 -3.08
C ILE A 41 -3.73 -9.92 -2.74
N ARG A 42 -2.55 -9.39 -2.39
CA ARG A 42 -2.35 -7.95 -2.13
C ARG A 42 -2.64 -7.10 -3.36
N ASN A 43 -2.29 -7.59 -4.55
CA ASN A 43 -2.64 -6.93 -5.80
C ASN A 43 -4.15 -6.97 -6.07
N GLU A 44 -4.80 -8.13 -5.87
CA GLU A 44 -6.26 -8.26 -6.03
C GLU A 44 -6.99 -7.28 -5.10
N ARG A 45 -6.61 -7.23 -3.83
CA ARG A 45 -7.17 -6.29 -2.84
C ARG A 45 -7.00 -4.83 -3.25
N ARG A 46 -5.87 -4.47 -3.87
CA ARG A 46 -5.61 -3.11 -4.36
C ARG A 46 -6.55 -2.73 -5.50
N VAL A 47 -6.87 -3.66 -6.39
CA VAL A 47 -7.75 -3.43 -7.55
C VAL A 47 -9.21 -3.42 -7.11
N GLU A 48 -9.61 -4.44 -6.35
CA GLU A 48 -10.99 -4.65 -5.90
C GLU A 48 -11.50 -3.50 -5.04
N LEU A 49 -10.68 -3.02 -4.09
CA LEU A 49 -11.08 -2.01 -3.10
C LEU A 49 -10.48 -0.63 -3.42
N ALA A 50 -10.21 -0.36 -4.70
CA ALA A 50 -9.69 0.92 -5.13
C ALA A 50 -10.67 2.05 -4.77
N PHE A 51 -10.15 3.15 -4.21
CA PHE A 51 -10.93 4.31 -3.74
C PHE A 51 -11.86 4.06 -2.55
N GLU A 52 -11.74 2.93 -1.85
CA GLU A 52 -12.53 2.61 -0.65
C GLU A 52 -11.74 2.78 0.66
N ALA A 53 -10.82 3.75 0.71
CA ALA A 53 -10.00 4.08 1.88
C ALA A 53 -9.11 2.94 2.45
N HIS A 54 -9.04 1.76 1.82
CA HIS A 54 -8.23 0.64 2.30
C HIS A 54 -6.73 0.81 2.07
N ARG A 55 -6.35 1.39 0.92
CA ARG A 55 -4.94 1.41 0.47
C ARG A 55 -4.00 2.09 1.47
N TYR A 56 -4.48 3.12 2.17
CA TYR A 56 -3.70 3.84 3.18
C TYR A 56 -3.23 2.94 4.32
N PHE A 57 -4.14 2.10 4.85
CA PHE A 57 -3.86 1.18 5.94
C PHE A 57 -3.14 -0.09 5.47
N ASP A 58 -3.49 -0.58 4.28
CA ASP A 58 -2.89 -1.78 3.70
C ASP A 58 -1.37 -1.64 3.53
N VAL A 59 -0.89 -0.53 2.96
CA VAL A 59 0.56 -0.33 2.79
C VAL A 59 1.30 -0.21 4.12
N ARG A 60 0.64 0.30 5.17
CA ARG A 60 1.23 0.48 6.51
C ARG A 60 1.32 -0.84 7.28
N ARG A 61 0.29 -1.68 7.22
CA ARG A 61 0.30 -2.98 7.92
C ARG A 61 1.18 -4.03 7.24
N TRP A 62 1.40 -3.89 5.93
CA TRP A 62 2.31 -4.76 5.16
C TRP A 62 3.77 -4.35 5.22
N HIS A 63 4.04 -3.18 5.80
CA HIS A 63 5.38 -2.61 5.89
C HIS A 63 6.29 -3.44 6.81
N MET A 64 7.53 -3.64 6.38
CA MET A 64 8.55 -4.33 7.15
C MET A 64 9.43 -3.32 7.92
N PRO A 65 9.85 -3.61 9.17
CA PRO A 65 10.55 -2.63 10.02
C PRO A 65 11.83 -2.01 9.44
N ASN A 66 12.48 -2.70 8.51
CA ASN A 66 13.75 -2.32 7.88
C ASN A 66 13.59 -1.63 6.52
N GLU A 67 12.35 -1.34 6.09
CA GLU A 67 12.06 -0.66 4.82
C GLU A 67 11.54 0.76 5.04
N THR A 68 11.16 1.45 3.96
CA THR A 68 10.37 2.69 3.96
C THR A 68 9.16 2.53 3.05
N LEU A 69 8.17 3.43 3.12
CA LEU A 69 7.05 3.46 2.19
C LEU A 69 7.40 4.13 0.85
N GLU A 70 8.67 4.35 0.54
CA GLU A 70 9.10 5.12 -0.63
C GLU A 70 8.49 4.59 -1.94
N LYS A 71 8.47 3.26 -2.11
CA LYS A 71 7.93 2.60 -3.31
C LYS A 71 6.44 2.90 -3.55
N THR A 72 5.66 3.17 -2.51
CA THR A 72 4.21 3.39 -2.60
C THR A 72 3.81 4.85 -2.39
N ASP A 73 4.55 5.58 -1.56
CA ASP A 73 4.13 6.85 -0.98
C ASP A 73 5.02 8.02 -1.41
N ARG A 74 6.16 7.82 -2.12
CA ARG A 74 7.05 8.91 -2.57
C ARG A 74 6.54 9.65 -3.80
N TRP A 75 6.14 8.91 -4.84
CA TRP A 75 5.74 9.48 -6.12
C TRP A 75 4.34 9.03 -6.53
N ILE A 76 3.61 9.91 -7.21
CA ILE A 76 2.42 9.57 -7.99
C ILE A 76 2.76 9.92 -9.43
N THR A 77 2.58 8.97 -10.35
CA THR A 77 2.94 9.15 -11.75
C THR A 77 1.74 8.97 -12.66
N ALA A 78 1.75 9.67 -13.79
CA ALA A 78 0.76 9.51 -14.85
C ALA A 78 1.44 9.49 -16.23
N ALA A 79 0.67 9.09 -17.23
CA ALA A 79 1.05 9.23 -18.62
C ALA A 79 0.81 10.68 -19.07
N TYR A 80 1.79 11.26 -19.76
CA TYR A 80 1.70 12.52 -20.46
C TYR A 80 1.62 12.21 -21.95
N ILE A 81 0.52 12.64 -22.57
CA ILE A 81 0.25 12.38 -23.97
C ILE A 81 0.29 13.72 -24.69
N THR A 82 1.26 13.90 -25.59
CA THR A 82 1.42 15.11 -26.38
C THR A 82 1.07 14.80 -27.83
N ARG A 83 0.12 15.53 -28.38
CA ARG A 83 -0.23 15.44 -29.80
C ARG A 83 0.74 16.29 -30.61
N ASN A 84 1.41 15.67 -31.57
CA ASN A 84 2.36 16.32 -32.46
C ASN A 84 1.63 17.01 -33.63
N ALA A 85 2.32 17.92 -34.31
CA ALA A 85 1.77 18.67 -35.44
C ALA A 85 1.42 17.78 -36.66
N ASP A 86 2.11 16.64 -36.81
CA ASP A 86 1.86 15.63 -37.83
C ASP A 86 0.64 14.72 -37.51
N GLY A 87 -0.03 14.96 -36.39
CA GLY A 87 -1.18 14.17 -35.93
C GLY A 87 -0.81 12.92 -35.14
N SER A 88 0.47 12.59 -34.97
CA SER A 88 0.93 11.49 -34.10
C SER A 88 0.89 11.88 -32.62
N TYR A 89 1.07 10.88 -31.73
CA TYR A 89 1.14 11.09 -30.28
C TYR A 89 2.49 10.66 -29.73
N THR A 90 3.09 11.49 -28.89
CA THR A 90 4.21 11.10 -28.03
C THR A 90 3.70 10.81 -26.64
N TYR A 91 4.25 9.75 -26.05
CA TYR A 91 3.89 9.26 -24.72
C TYR A 91 5.10 9.38 -23.81
N ALA A 92 4.92 10.05 -22.68
CA ALA A 92 5.90 10.11 -21.60
C ALA A 92 5.24 9.70 -20.29
N ARG A 93 6.05 9.37 -19.28
CA ARG A 93 5.59 9.12 -17.92
C ARG A 93 6.34 10.04 -16.98
N GLY A 94 5.63 10.67 -16.05
CA GLY A 94 6.23 11.60 -15.10
C GLY A 94 5.42 11.75 -13.82
N PRO A 95 5.95 12.48 -12.83
CA PRO A 95 5.27 12.73 -11.57
C PRO A 95 4.16 13.79 -11.74
N VAL A 96 2.96 13.53 -11.18
CA VAL A 96 1.83 14.48 -11.23
C VAL A 96 1.86 15.52 -10.11
N SER A 97 2.77 15.34 -9.14
CA SER A 97 2.94 16.23 -7.99
C SER A 97 4.43 16.33 -7.64
N ASN A 98 4.76 17.28 -6.78
CA ASN A 98 6.04 17.27 -6.09
C ASN A 98 6.23 15.96 -5.31
N GLU A 99 7.49 15.69 -4.94
CA GLU A 99 7.83 14.57 -4.08
C GLU A 99 7.01 14.61 -2.79
N ARG A 100 6.35 13.51 -2.47
CA ARG A 100 5.70 13.36 -1.17
C ARG A 100 6.79 12.98 -0.18
N LEU A 101 6.95 13.76 0.90
CA LEU A 101 7.97 13.52 1.94
C LEU A 101 7.48 12.59 3.06
N CYS A 102 6.29 12.00 2.89
CA CYS A 102 5.57 11.23 3.90
C CYS A 102 5.74 9.71 3.77
N TYR A 103 6.98 9.24 3.60
CA TYR A 103 7.27 7.80 3.38
C TYR A 103 8.25 7.17 4.39
N GLN A 104 8.81 7.95 5.31
CA GLN A 104 9.66 7.44 6.39
C GLN A 104 8.82 6.70 7.45
N ASN A 105 9.47 5.85 8.25
CA ASN A 105 8.77 4.97 9.20
C ASN A 105 8.01 5.71 10.30
N LYS A 106 8.38 6.96 10.61
CA LYS A 106 7.59 7.81 11.51
C LYS A 106 6.14 7.99 11.03
N PHE A 107 5.89 7.98 9.71
CA PHE A 107 4.56 8.15 9.12
C PHE A 107 3.70 6.89 9.13
N LEU A 108 4.19 5.78 9.72
CA LEU A 108 3.37 4.60 10.00
C LEU A 108 2.34 4.88 11.11
N LYS A 109 2.66 5.81 12.02
CA LYS A 109 1.80 6.25 13.11
C LYS A 109 1.63 7.76 13.05
N PHE A 110 0.44 8.25 13.38
CA PHE A 110 0.22 9.68 13.50
C PHE A 110 0.97 10.24 14.72
N PRO A 111 1.47 11.48 14.68
CA PRO A 111 1.99 12.14 15.87
C PRO A 111 0.87 12.30 16.90
N ILE A 112 1.20 12.09 18.17
CA ILE A 112 0.31 12.48 19.26
C ILE A 112 0.39 14.02 19.37
N PRO A 113 -0.74 14.73 19.55
CA PRO A 113 -0.74 16.18 19.73
C PRO A 113 0.24 16.60 20.83
N LEU A 114 1.06 17.61 20.54
CA LEU A 114 2.16 18.02 21.42
C LEU A 114 1.67 18.40 22.82
N ASN A 115 0.50 19.02 22.93
CA ASN A 115 -0.10 19.37 24.21
C ASN A 115 -0.33 18.13 25.09
N ASP A 116 -0.84 17.06 24.51
CA ASP A 116 -1.14 15.82 25.24
C ASP A 116 0.16 15.11 25.65
N VAL A 117 1.18 15.11 24.78
CA VAL A 117 2.52 14.59 25.11
C VAL A 117 3.13 15.38 26.27
N ASN A 118 3.02 16.70 26.27
CA ASN A 118 3.54 17.54 27.35
C ASN A 118 2.83 17.29 28.68
N ILE A 119 1.50 17.09 28.66
CA ILE A 119 0.73 16.71 29.85
C ILE A 119 1.20 15.35 30.38
N MET A 120 1.32 14.35 29.51
CA MET A 120 1.77 13.02 29.92
C MET A 120 3.19 13.05 30.48
N LEU A 121 4.11 13.76 29.83
CA LEU A 121 5.48 13.93 30.32
C LEU A 121 5.52 14.59 31.70
N ALA A 122 4.69 15.60 31.95
CA ALA A 122 4.61 16.26 33.25
C ALA A 122 4.05 15.34 34.35
N LEU A 123 3.14 14.43 34.00
CA LEU A 123 2.50 13.51 34.96
C LEU A 123 3.32 12.25 35.23
N THR A 124 3.96 11.68 34.21
CA THR A 124 4.64 10.37 34.28
C THR A 124 6.16 10.47 34.29
N GLY A 125 6.72 11.59 33.82
CA GLY A 125 8.16 11.74 33.57
C GLY A 125 8.65 11.06 32.29
N GLU A 126 7.76 10.42 31.51
CA GLU A 126 8.11 9.70 30.29
C GLU A 126 7.58 10.42 29.04
N ASN A 127 8.36 10.41 27.95
CA ASN A 127 7.90 10.91 26.66
C ASN A 127 7.10 9.81 25.95
N TRP A 128 5.80 10.03 25.81
CA TRP A 128 4.86 9.08 25.21
C TRP A 128 4.69 9.25 23.69
N GLN A 129 5.49 10.10 23.03
CA GLN A 129 5.40 10.35 21.59
C GLN A 129 5.73 9.10 20.75
N ASN A 130 5.06 9.00 19.58
CA ASN A 130 5.37 7.97 18.60
C ASN A 130 6.78 8.15 18.01
N PRO A 131 7.51 7.07 17.70
CA PRO A 131 8.90 7.16 17.23
C PRO A 131 9.08 8.06 16.00
N GLY A 132 10.04 8.99 16.09
CA GLY A 132 10.43 9.89 15.01
C GLY A 132 9.60 11.17 14.87
N TRP A 133 8.66 11.42 15.79
CA TRP A 133 7.92 12.67 15.93
C TRP A 133 8.42 13.51 17.10
#